data_AF-A0A7S3UKK9-F1
#
_entry.id   AF-A0A7S3UKK9-F1
#
_cell.length_a   1.000
_cell.length_b   1.000
_cell.length_c   1.000
_cell.angle_alpha   90.00
_cell.angle_beta   90.00
_cell.angle_gamma   90.00
#
_symmetry.space_group_name_H-M   'P 1'
#
loop_
_entity.id
_entity.type
_entity.pdbx_description
1 polymer ?
#
loop_
_entity_poly.entity_id
_entity_poly.type
_entity_poly.pdbx_seq_one_letter_code
_entity_poly.pdbx_strand_id
1 'polypeptide(L)'
;RKTKHQIPTGKVLTNIVNNLDFEGWTDRAKKVWFDYFKSDHSQYVISDAFWYCICKDFKPGSHVDMEEKLYDRISQNYVALFQKVSYSRKDFFFRRYYDAISQAVLFSMFLAYPKSRVKFTDEFRRDLMLRFAKWTTGIEPEFVDTSHWKLNLGGGDVLQS
;
A
#
# COMPACT_ATOMS: atom_id res chain seq x y z
N ARG A 1 15.14 -24.73 12.81
CA ARG A 1 15.53 -23.41 12.26
C ARG A 1 14.29 -22.76 11.67
N LYS A 2 13.74 -21.73 12.33
CA LYS A 2 12.46 -21.09 11.97
C LYS A 2 12.64 -20.30 10.67
N THR A 3 11.86 -20.63 9.65
CA THR A 3 11.71 -19.87 8.41
C THR A 3 11.16 -18.48 8.75
N LYS A 4 11.89 -17.45 8.33
CA LYS A 4 11.44 -16.05 8.36
C LYS A 4 10.02 -16.00 7.80
N HIS A 5 9.08 -15.44 8.55
CA HIS A 5 7.74 -15.10 8.07
C HIS A 5 7.85 -14.01 7.00
N GLN A 6 8.27 -14.38 5.81
CA GLN A 6 8.16 -13.53 4.64
C GLN A 6 6.68 -13.58 4.24
N ILE A 7 6.00 -12.43 4.35
CA ILE A 7 4.69 -12.21 3.74
C ILE A 7 4.77 -12.78 2.31
N PRO A 8 3.81 -13.61 1.84
CA PRO A 8 3.84 -14.21 0.51
C PRO A 8 3.74 -13.11 -0.56
N THR A 9 4.89 -12.51 -0.82
CA THR A 9 5.03 -11.18 -1.41
C THR A 9 4.69 -11.24 -2.89
N GLY A 10 5.04 -12.35 -3.57
CA GLY A 10 4.74 -12.54 -4.99
C GLY A 10 3.24 -12.48 -5.29
N LYS A 11 2.40 -13.27 -4.61
CA LYS A 11 0.95 -13.31 -4.88
C LYS A 11 0.23 -12.03 -4.44
N VAL A 12 0.65 -11.43 -3.31
CA VAL A 12 0.09 -10.15 -2.83
C VAL A 12 0.38 -9.03 -3.81
N LEU A 13 1.64 -8.93 -4.26
CA LEU A 13 2.05 -7.90 -5.21
C LEU A 13 1.36 -8.07 -6.57
N THR A 14 1.12 -9.31 -7.01
CA THR A 14 0.32 -9.57 -8.23
C THR A 14 -1.14 -9.15 -8.07
N ASN A 15 -1.77 -9.39 -6.91
CA ASN A 15 -3.14 -8.91 -6.67
C ASN A 15 -3.22 -7.38 -6.73
N ILE A 16 -2.27 -6.66 -6.11
CA ILE A 16 -2.22 -5.19 -6.14
C ILE A 16 -2.16 -4.69 -7.59
N VAL A 17 -1.26 -5.23 -8.41
CA VAL A 17 -1.16 -4.85 -9.83
C VAL A 17 -2.45 -5.12 -10.59
N ASN A 18 -3.13 -6.24 -10.32
CA ASN A 18 -4.36 -6.59 -11.02
C ASN A 18 -5.56 -5.74 -10.59
N ASN A 19 -5.52 -5.19 -9.38
CA ASN A 19 -6.56 -4.28 -8.91
C ASN A 19 -6.37 -2.86 -9.44
N LEU A 20 -5.14 -2.43 -9.71
CA LEU A 20 -4.90 -1.11 -10.27
C LEU A 20 -5.51 -1.02 -11.67
N ASP A 21 -6.34 0.00 -11.88
CA ASP A 21 -6.88 0.30 -13.19
C ASP A 21 -5.76 0.79 -14.13
N PHE A 22 -5.34 -0.15 -14.98
CA PHE A 22 -4.38 0.04 -16.06
C PHE A 22 -5.04 -0.01 -17.43
N GLU A 23 -6.33 0.35 -17.54
CA GLU A 23 -7.02 0.40 -18.82
C GLU A 23 -6.22 1.26 -19.82
N GLY A 24 -6.02 0.72 -21.02
CA GLY A 24 -5.20 1.34 -22.08
C GLY A 24 -3.68 1.24 -21.91
N TRP A 25 -3.14 0.56 -20.88
CA TRP A 25 -1.69 0.42 -20.69
C TRP A 25 -1.13 -0.82 -21.37
N THR A 26 0.02 -0.66 -22.04
CA THR A 26 0.80 -1.78 -22.58
C THR A 26 1.43 -2.60 -21.45
N ASP A 27 1.70 -3.89 -21.71
CA ASP A 27 2.38 -4.76 -20.73
C ASP A 27 3.75 -4.22 -20.33
N ARG A 28 4.44 -3.56 -21.27
CA ARG A 28 5.71 -2.88 -21.00
C ARG A 28 5.54 -1.75 -19.99
N ALA A 29 4.49 -0.94 -20.12
CA ALA A 29 4.19 0.13 -19.19
C ALA A 29 3.87 -0.42 -17.79
N LYS A 30 3.02 -1.45 -17.71
CA LYS A 30 2.70 -2.15 -16.45
C LYS A 30 3.96 -2.69 -15.77
N LYS A 31 4.85 -3.35 -16.53
CA LYS A 31 6.12 -3.86 -16.02
C LYS A 31 7.00 -2.73 -15.44
N VAL A 32 7.17 -1.63 -16.19
CA VAL A 32 7.96 -0.48 -15.73
C VAL A 32 7.39 0.14 -14.45
N TRP A 33 6.07 0.32 -14.38
CA TRP A 33 5.42 0.82 -13.18
C TRP A 33 5.69 -0.10 -11.98
N PHE A 34 5.55 -1.40 -12.19
CA PHE A 34 5.75 -2.40 -11.15
C PHE A 34 7.21 -2.54 -10.72
N ASP A 35 8.17 -2.30 -11.62
CA ASP A 35 9.59 -2.25 -11.28
C ASP A 35 9.90 -1.07 -10.33
N TYR A 36 9.27 0.10 -10.52
CA TYR A 36 9.37 1.20 -9.54
C TYR A 36 8.67 0.87 -8.22
N PHE A 37 7.48 0.26 -8.27
CA PHE A 37 6.73 -0.11 -7.07
C PHE A 37 7.45 -1.16 -6.21
N LYS A 38 8.23 -2.05 -6.85
CA LYS A 38 9.08 -3.05 -6.17
C LYS A 38 10.46 -2.54 -5.78
N SER A 39 10.79 -1.29 -6.08
CA SER A 39 12.08 -0.73 -5.67
C SER A 39 12.20 -0.62 -4.15
N ASP A 40 13.42 -0.66 -3.63
CA ASP A 40 13.70 -0.68 -2.18
C ASP A 40 13.02 0.48 -1.44
N HIS A 41 13.11 1.71 -1.96
CA HIS A 41 12.44 2.87 -1.35
C HIS A 41 10.92 2.71 -1.26
N SER A 42 10.28 2.17 -2.30
CA SER A 42 8.84 1.89 -2.26
C SER A 42 8.50 0.79 -1.24
N GLN A 43 9.34 -0.26 -1.15
CA GLN A 43 9.15 -1.32 -0.15
C GLN A 43 9.36 -0.81 1.29
N TYR A 44 10.31 0.09 1.51
CA TYR A 44 10.50 0.72 2.82
C TYR A 44 9.32 1.61 3.20
N VAL A 45 8.79 2.40 2.26
CA VAL A 45 7.55 3.16 2.45
C VAL A 45 6.40 2.23 2.85
N ILE A 46 6.18 1.11 2.13
CA ILE A 46 5.12 0.15 2.45
C ILE A 46 5.33 -0.47 3.84
N SER A 47 6.56 -0.87 4.17
CA SER A 47 6.88 -1.51 5.46
C SER A 47 6.68 -0.56 6.64
N ASP A 48 7.13 0.69 6.52
CA ASP A 48 6.99 1.67 7.59
C ASP A 48 5.53 2.15 7.71
N ALA A 49 4.82 2.28 6.59
CA ALA A 49 3.38 2.56 6.55
C ALA A 49 2.57 1.45 7.23
N PHE A 50 2.92 0.18 7.01
CA PHE A 50 2.31 -0.94 7.70
C PHE A 50 2.45 -0.81 9.23
N TRP A 51 3.67 -0.58 9.72
CA TRP A 51 3.89 -0.43 11.16
C TRP A 51 3.22 0.82 11.72
N TYR A 52 3.18 1.91 10.96
CA TYR A 52 2.50 3.14 11.34
C TYR A 52 1.00 2.87 11.57
N CYS A 53 0.33 2.19 10.63
CA CYS A 53 -1.07 1.80 10.78
C CYS A 53 -1.30 0.90 11.98
N ILE A 54 -0.39 -0.04 12.28
CA ILE A 54 -0.50 -0.88 13.49
C ILE A 54 -0.42 -0.02 14.76
N CYS A 55 0.52 0.92 14.84
CA CYS A 55 0.63 1.81 15.98
C CYS A 55 -0.63 2.69 16.12
N LYS A 56 -1.03 3.36 15.05
CA LYS A 56 -2.10 4.34 15.08
C LYS A 56 -3.50 3.74 15.23
N ASP A 57 -3.82 2.74 14.41
CA ASP A 57 -5.20 2.25 14.27
C ASP A 57 -5.49 1.07 15.22
N PHE A 58 -4.46 0.35 15.70
CA PHE A 58 -4.62 -0.83 16.56
C PHE A 58 -4.03 -0.67 17.97
N LYS A 59 -3.14 0.31 18.19
CA LYS A 59 -2.54 0.61 19.50
C LYS A 59 -2.49 2.12 19.78
N PRO A 60 -3.61 2.84 19.60
CA PRO A 60 -3.62 4.30 19.68
C PRO A 60 -3.04 4.80 21.00
N GLY A 61 -2.18 5.81 20.93
CA GLY A 61 -1.54 6.44 22.10
C GLY A 61 -0.45 5.61 22.78
N SER A 62 -0.23 4.35 22.36
CA SER A 62 0.76 3.48 23.01
C SER A 62 2.18 3.65 22.48
N HIS A 63 2.33 4.20 21.26
CA HIS A 63 3.59 4.22 20.53
C HIS A 63 3.81 5.53 19.76
N VAL A 64 3.46 6.68 20.35
CA VAL A 64 3.51 8.01 19.69
C VAL A 64 4.89 8.33 19.12
N ASP A 65 5.97 8.14 19.89
CA ASP A 65 7.35 8.37 19.41
C ASP A 65 7.73 7.45 18.23
N MET A 66 7.13 6.26 18.16
CA MET A 66 7.35 5.33 17.04
C MET A 66 6.56 5.78 15.81
N GLU A 67 5.33 6.27 15.98
CA GLU A 67 4.53 6.83 14.88
C GLU A 67 5.26 7.99 14.20
N GLU A 68 5.86 8.89 14.97
CA GLU A 68 6.66 10.01 14.45
C GLU A 68 7.89 9.50 13.68
N LYS A 69 8.68 8.60 14.27
CA LYS A 69 9.85 8.00 13.60
C LYS A 69 9.50 7.24 12.33
N LEU A 70 8.37 6.54 12.32
CA LEU A 70 7.88 5.83 11.13
C LEU A 70 7.46 6.82 10.06
N TYR A 71 6.75 7.89 10.43
CA TYR A 71 6.34 8.93 9.50
C TYR A 71 7.55 9.62 8.85
N ASP A 72 8.59 9.97 9.62
CA ASP A 72 9.83 10.54 9.09
C ASP A 72 10.51 9.61 8.07
N ARG A 73 10.56 8.32 8.37
CA ARG A 73 11.15 7.32 7.47
C ARG A 73 10.33 7.11 6.21
N ILE A 74 9.00 7.19 6.31
CA ILE A 74 8.09 7.19 5.15
C ILE A 74 8.39 8.40 4.26
N SER A 75 8.46 9.61 4.84
CA SER A 75 8.76 10.83 4.09
C SER A 75 10.12 10.77 3.38
N GLN A 76 11.18 10.34 4.08
CA GLN A 76 12.52 10.22 3.51
C GLN A 76 12.56 9.23 2.34
N ASN A 77 11.97 8.05 2.50
CA ASN A 77 11.95 7.04 1.44
C ASN A 77 11.01 7.42 0.29
N TYR A 78 9.92 8.12 0.55
CA TYR A 78 9.04 8.64 -0.49
C TYR A 78 9.77 9.67 -1.37
N VAL A 79 10.53 10.60 -0.77
CA VAL A 79 11.36 11.55 -1.52
C VAL A 79 12.43 10.83 -2.34
N ALA A 80 13.11 9.83 -1.76
CA ALA A 80 14.10 9.03 -2.49
C ALA A 80 13.47 8.25 -3.68
N LEU A 81 12.25 7.71 -3.50
CA LEU A 81 11.48 7.11 -4.58
C LEU A 81 11.16 8.13 -5.68
N PHE A 82 10.73 9.33 -5.30
CA PHE A 82 10.42 10.42 -6.23
C PHE A 82 11.64 10.86 -7.05
N GLN A 83 12.83 10.87 -6.44
CA GLN A 83 14.09 11.14 -7.14
C GLN A 83 14.50 10.01 -8.10
N LYS A 84 14.22 8.75 -7.72
CA LYS A 84 14.54 7.57 -8.53
C LYS A 84 13.66 7.42 -9.76
N VAL A 85 12.40 7.86 -9.70
CA VAL A 85 11.48 7.82 -10.85
C VAL A 85 11.89 8.91 -11.86
N SER A 86 12.14 8.50 -13.11
CA SER A 86 12.51 9.43 -14.17
C SER A 86 11.43 10.51 -14.36
N TYR A 87 11.84 11.75 -14.63
CA TYR A 87 10.93 12.90 -14.77
C TYR A 87 9.72 12.61 -15.66
N SER A 88 9.94 12.06 -16.86
CA SER A 88 8.88 11.72 -17.84
C SER A 88 7.91 10.62 -17.39
N ARG A 89 8.18 9.97 -16.25
CA ARG A 89 7.36 8.88 -15.69
C ARG A 89 6.80 9.19 -14.31
N LYS A 90 7.03 10.39 -13.77
CA LYS A 90 6.57 10.76 -12.43
C LYS A 90 5.05 10.70 -12.32
N ASP A 91 4.34 11.43 -13.17
CA ASP A 91 2.87 11.43 -13.16
C ASP A 91 2.31 10.03 -13.44
N PHE A 92 2.91 9.36 -14.43
CA PHE A 92 2.59 7.97 -14.78
C PHE A 92 2.67 7.04 -13.56
N PHE A 93 3.73 7.15 -12.75
CA PHE A 93 3.93 6.31 -11.58
C PHE A 93 3.06 6.75 -10.40
N PHE A 94 3.18 8.01 -10.00
CA PHE A 94 2.60 8.53 -8.76
C PHE A 94 1.07 8.64 -8.80
N ARG A 95 0.44 8.77 -9.99
CA ARG A 95 -1.03 8.81 -10.10
C ARG A 95 -1.74 7.58 -9.53
N ARG A 96 -1.07 6.42 -9.45
CA ARG A 96 -1.63 5.17 -8.89
C ARG A 96 -0.94 4.75 -7.58
N TYR A 97 0.03 5.51 -7.10
CA TYR A 97 0.90 5.07 -6.01
C TYR A 97 0.16 4.99 -4.67
N TYR A 98 -0.68 5.98 -4.36
CA TYR A 98 -1.46 6.00 -3.12
C TYR A 98 -2.45 4.83 -3.03
N ASP A 99 -3.10 4.44 -4.13
CA ASP A 99 -3.97 3.27 -4.19
C ASP A 99 -3.17 1.99 -3.95
N ALA A 100 -2.04 1.85 -4.64
CA ALA A 100 -1.19 0.67 -4.53
C ALA A 100 -0.60 0.46 -3.12
N ILE A 101 -0.11 1.52 -2.47
CA ILE A 101 0.39 1.43 -1.09
C ILE A 101 -0.74 1.09 -0.11
N SER A 102 -1.94 1.67 -0.30
CA SER A 102 -3.10 1.39 0.55
C SER A 102 -3.47 -0.09 0.51
N GLN A 103 -3.54 -0.66 -0.70
CA GLN A 103 -3.75 -2.09 -0.90
C GLN A 103 -2.61 -2.93 -0.32
N ALA A 104 -1.36 -2.54 -0.54
CA ALA A 104 -0.20 -3.26 0.00
C ALA A 104 -0.24 -3.36 1.52
N VAL A 105 -0.56 -2.25 2.18
CA VAL A 105 -0.67 -2.15 3.63
C VAL A 105 -1.84 -2.98 4.15
N LEU A 106 -3.03 -2.86 3.52
CA LEU A 106 -4.20 -3.67 3.87
C LEU A 106 -3.92 -5.17 3.72
N PHE A 107 -3.43 -5.61 2.57
CA PHE A 107 -3.22 -7.03 2.29
C PHE A 107 -2.15 -7.62 3.20
N SER A 108 -1.11 -6.84 3.52
CA SER A 108 -0.11 -7.23 4.51
C SER A 108 -0.73 -7.41 5.90
N MET A 109 -1.59 -6.50 6.34
CA MET A 109 -2.32 -6.65 7.61
C MET A 109 -3.29 -7.83 7.60
N PHE A 110 -4.01 -8.05 6.48
CA PHE A 110 -4.93 -9.18 6.30
C PHE A 110 -4.25 -10.54 6.46
N LEU A 111 -3.00 -10.64 5.98
CA LEU A 111 -2.19 -11.84 6.08
C LEU A 111 -1.50 -11.98 7.44
N ALA A 112 -0.96 -10.89 7.98
CA ALA A 112 -0.24 -10.89 9.25
C ALA A 112 -1.16 -11.05 10.46
N TYR A 113 -2.39 -10.54 10.40
CA TYR A 113 -3.33 -10.51 11.53
C TYR A 113 -4.72 -11.06 11.17
N PRO A 114 -4.89 -12.39 10.99
CA PRO A 114 -6.17 -12.98 10.63
C PRO A 114 -7.31 -12.67 11.60
N LYS A 115 -7.02 -12.55 12.90
CA LYS A 115 -8.02 -12.22 13.94
C LYS A 115 -8.55 -10.79 13.83
N SER A 116 -7.82 -9.90 13.18
CA SER A 116 -8.19 -8.50 13.03
C SER A 116 -8.98 -8.22 11.74
N ARG A 117 -9.28 -9.24 10.93
CA ARG A 117 -9.96 -9.07 9.63
C ARG A 117 -11.32 -8.39 9.71
N VAL A 118 -12.04 -8.60 10.80
CA VAL A 118 -13.32 -7.93 11.09
C VAL A 118 -13.20 -6.39 11.16
N LYS A 119 -11.98 -5.86 11.35
CA LYS A 119 -11.71 -4.41 11.37
C LYS A 119 -11.34 -3.85 10.01
N PHE A 120 -11.14 -4.67 8.98
CA PHE A 120 -10.76 -4.26 7.62
C PHE A 120 -11.99 -3.93 6.76
N THR A 121 -12.89 -3.11 7.31
CA THR A 121 -14.14 -2.65 6.70
C THR A 121 -13.88 -1.69 5.54
N ASP A 122 -14.92 -1.37 4.76
CA ASP A 122 -14.80 -0.37 3.69
C ASP A 122 -14.41 1.02 4.23
N GLU A 123 -14.86 1.38 5.43
CA GLU A 123 -14.41 2.59 6.12
C GLU A 123 -12.90 2.57 6.38
N PHE A 124 -12.36 1.46 6.88
CA PHE A 124 -10.92 1.31 7.08
C PHE A 124 -10.13 1.41 5.77
N ARG A 125 -10.65 0.81 4.68
CA ARG A 125 -10.04 0.89 3.34
C ARG A 125 -10.02 2.32 2.83
N ARG A 126 -11.13 3.05 3.00
CA ARG A 126 -11.26 4.47 2.68
C ARG A 126 -10.26 5.31 3.47
N ASP A 127 -10.11 5.06 4.77
CA ASP A 127 -9.19 5.81 5.62
C ASP A 127 -7.73 5.59 5.21
N LEU A 128 -7.34 4.37 4.83
CA LEU A 128 -6.01 4.11 4.26
C LEU A 128 -5.80 4.92 2.97
N MET A 129 -6.78 4.89 2.06
CA MET A 129 -6.72 5.63 0.80
C MET A 129 -6.57 7.13 1.01
N LEU A 130 -7.40 7.73 1.87
CA LEU A 130 -7.34 9.16 2.17
C LEU A 130 -5.99 9.52 2.79
N ARG A 131 -5.52 8.72 3.74
CA ARG A 131 -4.23 8.94 4.41
C ARG A 131 -3.09 8.95 3.40
N PHE A 132 -2.98 7.92 2.56
CA PHE A 132 -1.87 7.81 1.62
C PHE A 132 -2.01 8.75 0.43
N ALA A 133 -3.24 9.10 0.01
CA ALA A 133 -3.46 10.18 -0.95
C ALA A 133 -2.91 11.50 -0.38
N LYS A 134 -3.35 11.88 0.82
CA LYS A 134 -2.88 13.10 1.49
C LYS A 134 -1.36 13.14 1.63
N TRP A 135 -0.74 12.02 2.02
CA TRP A 135 0.72 11.95 2.22
C TRP A 135 1.53 12.04 0.92
N THR A 136 1.01 11.51 -0.18
CA THR A 136 1.78 11.36 -1.42
C THR A 136 1.39 12.37 -2.50
N THR A 137 0.21 12.99 -2.41
CA THR A 137 -0.27 13.98 -3.37
C THR A 137 -0.56 15.34 -2.74
N GLY A 138 -0.67 15.39 -1.40
CA GLY A 138 -1.13 16.59 -0.69
C GLY A 138 -2.65 16.83 -0.78
N ILE A 139 -3.39 15.94 -1.46
CA ILE A 139 -4.83 16.09 -1.71
C ILE A 139 -5.60 15.05 -0.89
N GLU A 140 -6.68 15.49 -0.25
CA GLU A 140 -7.66 14.63 0.40
C GLU A 140 -8.90 14.53 -0.50
N PRO A 141 -9.03 13.47 -1.32
CA PRO A 141 -10.12 13.38 -2.28
C PRO A 141 -11.47 13.23 -1.55
N GLU A 142 -12.47 13.97 -2.00
CA GLU A 142 -13.83 13.92 -1.44
C GLU A 142 -14.47 12.53 -1.61
N PHE A 143 -14.23 11.93 -2.79
CA PHE A 143 -14.73 10.60 -3.15
C PHE A 143 -13.57 9.63 -3.30
N VAL A 144 -13.71 8.48 -2.63
CA VAL A 144 -12.77 7.37 -2.70
C VAL A 144 -13.56 6.11 -2.99
N ASP A 145 -13.20 5.42 -4.06
CA ASP A 145 -13.69 4.08 -4.37
C ASP A 145 -12.62 3.05 -4.00
N THR A 146 -13.03 2.01 -3.27
CA THR A 146 -12.19 0.85 -2.93
C THR A 146 -12.85 -0.47 -3.35
N SER A 147 -13.95 -0.43 -4.11
CA SER A 147 -14.72 -1.61 -4.54
C SER A 147 -13.95 -2.46 -5.56
N HIS A 148 -12.96 -1.87 -6.24
CA HIS A 148 -12.05 -2.55 -7.17
C HIS A 148 -10.99 -3.39 -6.47
N TRP A 149 -10.82 -3.26 -5.15
CA TRP A 149 -9.82 -4.03 -4.39
C TRP A 149 -10.26 -5.48 -4.26
N LYS A 150 -9.47 -6.40 -4.82
CA LYS A 150 -9.67 -7.84 -4.72
C LYS A 150 -8.45 -8.51 -4.11
N LEU A 151 -8.66 -9.39 -3.14
CA LEU A 151 -7.58 -10.21 -2.58
C LEU A 151 -7.89 -11.68 -2.83
N ASN A 152 -7.32 -12.24 -3.89
CA ASN A 152 -7.51 -13.64 -4.24
C ASN A 152 -6.38 -14.49 -3.65
N LEU A 153 -6.72 -15.32 -2.66
CA LEU A 153 -5.78 -16.25 -2.01
C LEU A 153 -5.97 -17.72 -2.46
N GLY A 154 -6.76 -17.95 -3.50
CA GLY A 154 -7.00 -19.28 -4.10
C GLY A 154 -8.42 -19.82 -3.92
N GLY A 155 -9.28 -19.15 -3.16
CA GLY A 155 -10.68 -19.54 -2.92
C GLY A 155 -11.72 -18.48 -3.32
N GLY A 156 -11.34 -17.51 -4.14
CA GLY A 156 -12.13 -16.31 -4.44
C GLY A 156 -11.63 -15.06 -3.72
N ASP A 157 -12.38 -13.96 -3.86
CA ASP A 157 -12.05 -12.68 -3.26
C ASP A 157 -12.41 -12.65 -1.78
N VAL A 158 -11.39 -12.60 -0.92
CA VAL A 158 -11.58 -12.67 0.54
C VAL A 158 -11.93 -11.32 1.17
N LEU A 159 -12.10 -10.28 0.37
CA LEU A 159 -12.53 -8.95 0.82
C LEU A 159 -14.05 -8.73 0.74
N GLN A 160 -14.77 -9.62 0.04
CA GLN A 160 -16.22 -9.56 -0.17
C GLN A 160 -17.03 -10.56 0.68
N SER A 161 -16.37 -11.24 1.63
CA SER A 161 -16.97 -12.24 2.53
C SER A 161 -17.50 -11.64 3.83
#